data_AF-A0A4R6Y270-F1
#
_entry.id   AF-A0A4R6Y270-F1
#
_cell.length_a   1.000
_cell.length_b   1.000
_cell.length_c   1.000
_cell.angle_alpha   90.00
_cell.angle_beta   90.00
_cell.angle_gamma   90.00
#
_symmetry.space_group_name_H-M   'P 1'
#
loop_
_entity.id
_entity.type
_entity.pdbx_description
1 polymer ?
#
loop_
_entity_poly.entity_id
_entity_poly.type
_entity_poly.pdbx_seq_one_letter_code
_entity_poly.pdbx_strand_id
1 'polypeptide(L)'
;MDLLDNLRKQNTVKATASATMDNVGFAALDSASTYELSNLRLSVASSVATWAETTEAELDEGESLADRMDGLLVGICDADKDGDLTDEELSVLDTLYTLLADYLTQQGADAQDVDALINDGNEEAAERIQELLVGVLPSGEEAEVDAINQFAFDADSDAAVMDAAYRKRVAVRNGRKIIVRKRISGRVRLSAKQKMAVLKMHRKSHSGMARMKRAKSMRRRASMGL
;
A
#
# COMPACT_ATOMS: atom_id res chain seq x y z
N MET A 1 -54.51 -42.17 30.78
CA MET A 1 -53.86 -41.06 31.51
C MET A 1 -52.40 -41.43 31.70
N ASP A 2 -51.43 -40.91 30.96
CA ASP A 2 -51.52 -39.89 29.93
C ASP A 2 -50.36 -40.07 28.94
N LEU A 3 -50.69 -40.36 27.67
CA LEU A 3 -49.72 -40.48 26.58
C LEU A 3 -49.08 -39.12 26.24
N LEU A 4 -49.56 -38.04 26.89
CA LEU A 4 -49.04 -36.68 26.81
C LEU A 4 -47.94 -36.37 27.83
N ASP A 5 -47.72 -37.19 28.86
CA ASP A 5 -46.67 -36.93 29.86
C ASP A 5 -45.27 -37.34 29.41
N ASN A 6 -45.16 -38.26 28.44
CA ASN A 6 -43.86 -38.68 27.90
C ASN A 6 -43.34 -37.76 26.77
N LEU A 7 -44.19 -36.86 26.25
CA LEU A 7 -43.81 -35.82 25.29
C LEU A 7 -43.33 -34.52 25.97
N ARG A 8 -43.55 -34.38 27.28
CA ARG A 8 -43.19 -33.16 28.03
C ARG A 8 -41.77 -33.17 28.61
N LYS A 9 -41.06 -34.29 28.55
CA LYS A 9 -39.67 -34.44 29.04
C LYS A 9 -38.58 -34.28 27.97
N GLN A 10 -38.92 -34.01 26.71
CA GLN A 10 -37.94 -33.81 25.64
C GLN A 10 -37.78 -32.36 25.17
N ASN A 11 -38.44 -31.38 25.81
CA ASN A 11 -38.27 -29.97 25.45
C ASN A 11 -37.55 -29.18 26.54
N THR A 12 -36.38 -29.67 26.96
CA THR A 12 -35.39 -28.82 27.61
C THR A 12 -34.75 -27.97 26.52
N VAL A 13 -35.16 -26.71 26.49
CA VAL A 13 -34.62 -25.61 25.69
C VAL A 13 -33.12 -25.81 25.47
N LYS A 14 -32.76 -26.20 24.24
CA LYS A 14 -31.38 -26.14 23.77
C LYS A 14 -31.02 -24.66 23.84
N ALA A 15 -30.22 -24.30 24.85
CA ALA A 15 -29.68 -22.95 24.98
C ALA A 15 -29.08 -22.59 23.63
N THR A 16 -29.74 -21.67 22.92
CA THR A 16 -29.14 -20.99 21.79
C THR A 16 -27.87 -20.38 22.32
N ALA A 17 -26.73 -20.94 21.90
CA ALA A 17 -25.45 -20.29 22.06
C ALA A 17 -25.66 -18.86 21.57
N SER A 18 -25.66 -17.92 22.51
CA SER A 18 -25.46 -16.52 22.19
C SER A 18 -24.06 -16.49 21.57
N ALA A 19 -24.00 -16.60 20.25
CA ALA A 19 -22.81 -16.30 19.50
C ALA A 19 -22.57 -14.81 19.76
N THR A 20 -21.69 -14.55 20.71
CA THR A 20 -21.17 -13.23 21.04
C THR A 20 -20.73 -12.56 19.75
N MET A 21 -21.50 -11.56 19.30
CA MET A 21 -21.19 -10.70 18.14
C MET A 21 -19.89 -9.90 18.34
N ASP A 22 -19.32 -9.89 19.54
CA ASP A 22 -18.12 -9.14 19.89
C ASP A 22 -16.85 -9.61 19.17
N ASN A 23 -16.77 -10.87 18.72
CA ASN A 23 -15.59 -11.37 17.99
C ASN A 23 -15.63 -11.06 16.48
N VAL A 24 -16.82 -10.79 15.92
CA VAL A 24 -16.97 -10.45 14.49
C VAL A 24 -16.50 -9.03 14.23
N GLY A 25 -16.69 -8.11 15.19
CA GLY A 25 -16.24 -6.72 15.09
C GLY A 25 -14.72 -6.59 15.04
N PHE A 26 -13.99 -7.32 15.89
CA PHE A 26 -12.51 -7.28 15.92
C PHE A 26 -11.89 -7.90 14.66
N ALA A 27 -12.37 -9.06 14.21
CA ALA A 27 -11.89 -9.70 12.98
C ALA A 27 -12.25 -8.91 11.70
N ALA A 28 -13.42 -8.25 11.67
CA ALA A 28 -13.80 -7.41 10.54
C ALA A 28 -12.97 -6.12 10.45
N LEU A 29 -12.66 -5.48 11.59
CA LEU A 29 -11.78 -4.31 11.64
C LEU A 29 -10.36 -4.66 11.19
N ASP A 30 -9.84 -5.81 11.61
CA ASP A 30 -8.54 -6.34 11.18
C ASP A 30 -8.52 -6.68 9.67
N SER A 31 -9.62 -7.19 9.13
CA SER A 31 -9.73 -7.47 7.69
C SER A 31 -9.78 -6.18 6.83
N ALA A 32 -10.44 -5.13 7.32
CA ALA A 32 -10.55 -3.85 6.62
C ALA A 32 -9.21 -3.08 6.64
N SER A 33 -8.52 -3.08 7.79
CA SER A 33 -7.18 -2.49 7.89
C SER A 33 -6.17 -3.23 7.01
N THR A 34 -6.18 -4.56 7.01
CA THR A 34 -5.31 -5.39 6.16
C THR A 34 -5.56 -5.13 4.67
N TYR A 35 -6.83 -5.01 4.28
CA TYR A 35 -7.21 -4.65 2.91
C TYR A 35 -6.67 -3.27 2.52
N GLU A 36 -6.82 -2.28 3.39
CA GLU A 36 -6.34 -0.92 3.13
C GLU A 36 -4.81 -0.88 3.03
N LEU A 37 -4.10 -1.53 3.94
CA LEU A 37 -2.64 -1.65 3.85
C LEU A 37 -2.20 -2.30 2.53
N SER A 38 -2.90 -3.35 2.10
CA SER A 38 -2.64 -4.00 0.81
C SER A 38 -2.86 -3.04 -0.37
N ASN A 39 -3.88 -2.18 -0.31
CA ASN A 39 -4.12 -1.14 -1.32
C ASN A 39 -3.03 -0.07 -1.33
N LEU A 40 -2.54 0.37 -0.16
CA LEU A 40 -1.43 1.31 -0.08
C LEU A 40 -0.14 0.70 -0.64
N ARG A 41 0.17 -0.56 -0.29
CA ARG A 41 1.31 -1.29 -0.88
C ARG A 41 1.20 -1.42 -2.39
N LEU A 42 0.01 -1.75 -2.89
CA LEU A 42 -0.27 -1.81 -4.32
C LEU A 42 0.02 -0.47 -5.00
N SER A 43 -0.42 0.62 -4.38
CA SER A 43 -0.23 1.97 -4.90
C SER A 43 1.26 2.32 -4.91
N VAL A 44 1.99 2.08 -3.82
CA VAL A 44 3.45 2.31 -3.75
C VAL A 44 4.22 1.50 -4.80
N ALA A 45 3.93 0.21 -4.95
CA ALA A 45 4.62 -0.59 -5.97
C ALA A 45 4.36 -0.07 -7.39
N SER A 46 3.12 0.35 -7.68
CA SER A 46 2.80 0.99 -8.95
C SER A 46 3.43 2.37 -9.14
N SER A 47 3.58 3.15 -8.06
CA SER A 47 4.28 4.44 -8.08
C SER A 47 5.74 4.22 -8.46
N VAL A 48 6.41 3.27 -7.79
CA VAL A 48 7.82 2.94 -8.06
C VAL A 48 8.00 2.41 -9.49
N ALA A 49 7.13 1.53 -9.98
CA ALA A 49 7.19 1.07 -11.37
C ALA A 49 6.98 2.22 -12.38
N THR A 50 6.04 3.13 -12.09
CA THR A 50 5.81 4.32 -12.94
C THR A 50 6.98 5.29 -12.90
N TRP A 51 7.57 5.47 -11.73
CA TRP A 51 8.70 6.36 -11.50
C TRP A 51 9.98 5.86 -12.16
N ALA A 52 10.24 4.55 -12.09
CA ALA A 52 11.36 3.91 -12.80
C ALA A 52 11.28 4.08 -14.32
N GLU A 53 10.06 4.16 -14.87
CA GLU A 53 9.83 4.44 -16.29
C GLU A 53 9.81 5.93 -16.65
N THR A 54 9.95 6.84 -15.67
CA THR A 54 9.89 8.27 -15.94
C THR A 54 11.11 8.71 -16.75
N THR A 55 10.84 9.38 -17.87
CA THR A 55 11.86 9.98 -18.73
C THR A 55 11.93 11.49 -18.54
N GLU A 56 13.05 12.10 -18.92
CA GLU A 56 13.26 13.54 -18.88
C GLU A 56 12.14 14.33 -19.58
N ALA A 57 11.66 13.84 -20.73
CA ALA A 57 10.58 14.49 -21.48
C ALA A 57 9.24 14.53 -20.71
N GLU A 58 9.05 13.59 -19.78
CA GLU A 58 7.88 13.52 -18.93
C GLU A 58 7.99 14.42 -17.70
N LEU A 59 9.14 15.00 -17.36
CA LEU A 59 9.32 15.96 -16.26
C LEU A 59 8.97 17.38 -16.70
N ASP A 60 8.35 18.16 -15.83
CA ASP A 60 8.16 19.60 -16.05
C ASP A 60 9.48 20.38 -15.86
N GLU A 61 9.53 21.62 -16.34
CA GLU A 61 10.70 22.47 -16.16
C GLU A 61 10.99 22.70 -14.67
N GLY A 62 12.18 22.28 -14.23
CA GLY A 62 12.59 22.36 -12.83
C GLY A 62 11.98 21.30 -11.91
N GLU A 63 11.28 20.29 -12.44
CA GLU A 63 10.84 19.12 -11.69
C GLU A 63 11.96 18.07 -11.67
N SER A 64 12.46 17.73 -10.49
CA SER A 64 13.42 16.63 -10.32
C SER A 64 12.73 15.26 -10.28
N LEU A 65 13.50 14.18 -10.39
CA LEU A 65 12.98 12.83 -10.14
C LEU A 65 12.46 12.67 -8.69
N ALA A 66 13.03 13.38 -7.71
CA ALA A 66 12.53 13.37 -6.34
C ALA A 66 11.13 14.03 -6.26
N ASP A 67 10.94 15.17 -6.93
CA ASP A 67 9.64 15.84 -7.02
C ASP A 67 8.58 14.96 -7.70
N ARG A 68 8.99 14.19 -8.72
CA ARG A 68 8.11 13.22 -9.38
C ARG A 68 7.63 12.14 -8.41
N MET A 69 8.51 11.57 -7.60
CA MET A 69 8.12 10.55 -6.61
C MET A 69 7.14 11.14 -5.59
N ASP A 70 7.43 12.35 -5.09
CA ASP A 70 6.52 13.06 -4.17
C ASP A 70 5.15 13.30 -4.81
N GLY A 71 5.12 13.75 -6.06
CA GLY A 71 3.88 13.98 -6.80
C GLY A 71 3.05 12.70 -6.99
N LEU A 72 3.70 11.56 -7.20
CA LEU A 72 3.02 10.26 -7.27
C LEU A 72 2.38 9.87 -5.93
N LEU A 73 3.09 10.04 -4.82
CA LEU A 73 2.58 9.70 -3.50
C LEU A 73 1.46 10.66 -3.04
N VAL A 74 1.64 11.96 -3.27
CA VAL A 74 0.60 12.96 -3.01
C VAL A 74 -0.65 12.65 -3.83
N GLY A 75 -0.50 12.23 -5.09
CA GLY A 75 -1.63 11.83 -5.93
C GLY A 75 -2.40 10.59 -5.47
N ILE A 76 -1.85 9.80 -4.53
CA ILE A 76 -2.57 8.71 -3.86
C ILE A 76 -3.43 9.26 -2.72
N CYS A 77 -2.91 10.23 -1.96
CA CYS A 77 -3.56 10.75 -0.76
C CYS A 77 -4.62 11.81 -1.07
N ASP A 78 -4.36 12.72 -2.02
CA ASP A 78 -5.20 13.85 -2.39
C ASP A 78 -6.50 13.38 -3.08
N ALA A 79 -7.47 12.96 -2.27
CA ALA A 79 -8.63 12.21 -2.74
C ALA A 79 -9.58 13.08 -3.59
N ASP A 80 -9.74 14.35 -3.22
CA ASP A 80 -10.58 15.32 -3.93
C ASP A 80 -9.80 16.15 -4.96
N LYS A 81 -8.47 16.01 -4.99
CA LYS A 81 -7.56 16.63 -5.98
C LYS A 81 -7.53 18.14 -5.88
N ASP A 82 -7.85 18.69 -4.71
CA ASP A 82 -7.86 20.12 -4.47
C ASP A 82 -6.45 20.66 -4.15
N GLY A 83 -5.54 19.74 -3.80
CA GLY A 83 -4.13 19.99 -3.47
C GLY A 83 -3.90 20.55 -2.07
N ASP A 84 -4.85 20.43 -1.15
CA ASP A 84 -4.73 20.82 0.26
C ASP A 84 -4.86 19.59 1.15
N LEU A 85 -3.71 19.03 1.57
CA LEU A 85 -3.69 17.78 2.32
C LEU A 85 -4.14 18.01 3.76
N THR A 86 -5.21 17.32 4.15
CA THR A 86 -5.71 17.21 5.52
C THR A 86 -4.74 16.46 6.44
N ASP A 87 -4.89 16.60 7.76
CA ASP A 87 -4.07 15.88 8.74
C ASP A 87 -4.17 14.35 8.57
N GLU A 88 -5.35 13.85 8.20
CA GLU A 88 -5.58 12.45 7.87
C GLU A 88 -4.82 12.02 6.61
N GLU A 89 -4.85 12.81 5.54
CA GLU A 89 -4.12 12.54 4.30
C GLU A 89 -2.60 12.61 4.51
N LEU A 90 -2.11 13.53 5.34
CA LEU A 90 -0.71 13.58 5.75
C LEU A 90 -0.30 12.31 6.53
N SER A 91 -1.16 11.77 7.38
CA SER A 91 -0.91 10.49 8.06
C SER A 91 -0.88 9.30 7.09
N VAL A 92 -1.70 9.32 6.02
CA VAL A 92 -1.61 8.33 4.95
C VAL A 92 -0.30 8.50 4.18
N LEU A 93 0.09 9.74 3.87
CA LEU A 93 1.33 10.04 3.16
C LEU A 93 2.58 9.57 3.92
N ASP A 94 2.61 9.73 5.25
CA ASP A 94 3.64 9.16 6.11
C ASP A 94 3.72 7.63 6.01
N THR A 95 2.56 6.97 5.90
CA THR A 95 2.47 5.53 5.67
C THR A 95 3.07 5.16 4.31
N LEU A 96 2.73 5.93 3.26
CA LEU A 96 3.26 5.71 1.91
C LEU A 96 4.79 5.85 1.86
N TYR A 97 5.38 6.86 2.51
CA TYR A 97 6.84 7.00 2.57
C TYR A 97 7.51 5.84 3.30
N THR A 98 6.87 5.31 4.35
CA THR A 98 7.38 4.13 5.06
C THR A 98 7.39 2.91 4.14
N LEU A 99 6.27 2.66 3.45
CA LEU A 99 6.14 1.57 2.49
C LEU A 99 7.07 1.74 1.28
N LEU A 100 7.29 2.98 0.83
CA LEU A 100 8.25 3.30 -0.23
C LEU A 100 9.66 2.90 0.20
N ALA A 101 10.09 3.31 1.40
CA ALA A 101 11.40 2.95 1.92
C ALA A 101 11.59 1.43 1.99
N ASP A 102 10.57 0.72 2.48
CA ASP A 102 10.57 -0.74 2.57
C ASP A 102 10.67 -1.39 1.18
N TYR A 103 9.91 -0.90 0.20
CA TYR A 103 9.90 -1.44 -1.15
C TYR A 103 11.21 -1.15 -1.89
N LEU A 104 11.73 0.07 -1.84
CA LEU A 104 13.02 0.42 -2.46
C LEU A 104 14.16 -0.42 -1.86
N THR A 105 14.18 -0.59 -0.54
CA THR A 105 15.16 -1.46 0.14
C THR A 105 14.99 -2.93 -0.29
N GLN A 106 13.76 -3.39 -0.50
CA GLN A 106 13.49 -4.74 -1.02
C GLN A 106 14.05 -4.94 -2.43
N GLN A 107 14.00 -3.91 -3.28
CA GLN A 107 14.58 -3.93 -4.61
C GLN A 107 16.12 -3.76 -4.60
N GLY A 108 16.73 -3.56 -3.42
CA GLY A 108 18.18 -3.50 -3.24
C GLY A 108 18.77 -2.09 -3.25
N ALA A 109 17.94 -1.04 -3.15
CA ALA A 109 18.43 0.33 -3.03
C ALA A 109 19.28 0.51 -1.76
N ASP A 110 20.35 1.30 -1.85
CA ASP A 110 21.16 1.62 -0.68
C ASP A 110 20.34 2.46 0.32
N ALA A 111 20.43 2.11 1.59
CA ALA A 111 19.63 2.74 2.63
C ALA A 111 19.99 4.22 2.88
N GLN A 112 21.22 4.67 2.56
CA GLN A 112 21.58 6.09 2.62
C GLN A 112 20.95 6.86 1.46
N ASP A 113 20.91 6.26 0.26
CA ASP A 113 20.25 6.87 -0.88
C ASP A 113 18.73 6.95 -0.67
N VAL A 114 18.11 5.92 -0.09
CA VAL A 114 16.68 5.93 0.25
C VAL A 114 16.39 7.01 1.30
N ASP A 115 17.23 7.13 2.34
CA ASP A 115 17.10 8.18 3.36
C ASP A 115 17.23 9.58 2.75
N ALA A 116 18.23 9.80 1.91
CA ALA A 116 18.47 11.07 1.22
C ALA A 116 17.33 11.45 0.25
N LEU A 117 16.81 10.49 -0.51
CA LEU A 117 15.65 10.70 -1.38
C LEU A 117 14.43 11.13 -0.57
N ILE A 118 14.08 10.36 0.47
CA ILE A 118 12.83 10.56 1.21
C ILE A 118 12.89 11.82 2.07
N ASN A 119 13.97 12.01 2.82
CA ASN A 119 14.05 13.06 3.82
C ASN A 119 14.56 14.39 3.28
N ASP A 120 15.47 14.35 2.30
CA ASP A 120 16.14 15.55 1.79
C ASP A 120 15.72 15.88 0.35
N GLY A 121 14.93 15.03 -0.32
CA GLY A 121 14.57 15.21 -1.72
C GLY A 121 15.79 15.19 -2.64
N ASN A 122 16.85 14.46 -2.27
CA ASN A 122 18.11 14.49 -2.97
C ASN A 122 17.99 13.88 -4.38
N GLU A 123 18.25 14.70 -5.39
CA GLU A 123 18.13 14.34 -6.81
C GLU A 123 19.12 13.25 -7.22
N GLU A 124 20.39 13.33 -6.79
CA GLU A 124 21.39 12.35 -7.18
C GLU A 124 21.09 10.96 -6.60
N ALA A 125 20.55 10.89 -5.38
CA ALA A 125 20.05 9.66 -4.79
C ALA A 125 18.82 9.13 -5.55
N ALA A 126 17.93 10.01 -5.98
CA ALA A 126 16.78 9.69 -6.81
C ALA A 126 17.23 9.00 -8.12
N GLU A 127 18.21 9.58 -8.82
CA GLU A 127 18.77 9.05 -10.06
C GLU A 127 19.41 7.67 -9.88
N ARG A 128 20.26 7.49 -8.85
CA ARG A 128 20.91 6.19 -8.56
C ARG A 128 19.90 5.09 -8.27
N ILE A 129 18.86 5.41 -7.49
CA ILE A 129 17.79 4.46 -7.19
C ILE A 129 17.00 4.15 -8.47
N GLN A 130 16.68 5.16 -9.28
CA GLN A 130 15.95 4.94 -10.53
C GLN A 130 16.75 4.05 -11.48
N GLU A 131 18.05 4.30 -11.66
CA GLU A 131 18.94 3.49 -12.49
C GLU A 131 18.96 2.03 -12.03
N LEU A 132 19.08 1.79 -10.71
CA LEU A 132 18.95 0.45 -10.15
C LEU A 132 17.60 -0.19 -10.52
N LEU A 133 16.50 0.52 -10.31
CA LEU A 133 15.15 0.02 -10.55
C LEU A 133 14.91 -0.35 -12.01
N VAL A 134 15.43 0.42 -12.97
CA VAL A 134 15.38 0.10 -14.39
C VAL A 134 16.04 -1.25 -14.69
N GLY A 135 17.10 -1.61 -13.94
CA GLY A 135 17.80 -2.88 -14.08
C GLY A 135 17.15 -4.08 -13.37
N VAL A 136 16.42 -3.85 -12.27
CA VAL A 136 15.88 -4.94 -11.42
C VAL A 136 14.38 -5.15 -11.53
N LEU A 137 13.60 -4.12 -11.90
CA LEU A 137 12.16 -4.27 -12.02
C LEU A 137 11.81 -5.09 -13.27
N PRO A 138 10.78 -5.95 -13.19
CA PRO A 138 10.36 -6.73 -14.34
C PRO A 138 9.81 -5.83 -15.44
N SER A 139 10.14 -6.19 -16.68
CA SER A 139 9.58 -5.54 -17.86
C SER A 139 8.42 -6.37 -18.45
N GLY A 140 7.42 -5.67 -18.99
CA GLY A 140 6.24 -6.26 -19.59
C GLY A 140 5.03 -6.31 -18.63
N GLU A 141 3.85 -6.05 -19.18
CA GLU A 141 2.62 -5.81 -18.42
C GLU A 141 2.30 -6.94 -17.42
N GLU A 142 2.41 -8.20 -17.85
CA GLU A 142 2.09 -9.34 -16.98
C GLU A 142 3.08 -9.49 -15.81
N ALA A 143 4.38 -9.42 -16.08
CA ALA A 143 5.41 -9.57 -15.06
C ALA A 143 5.41 -8.42 -14.06
N GLU A 144 5.14 -7.20 -14.54
CA GLU A 144 4.96 -6.02 -13.70
C GLU A 144 3.75 -6.17 -12.78
N VAL A 145 2.59 -6.60 -13.31
CA VAL A 145 1.38 -6.84 -12.51
C VAL A 145 1.64 -7.91 -11.44
N ASP A 146 2.41 -8.95 -11.76
CA ASP A 146 2.73 -10.00 -10.80
C ASP A 146 3.65 -9.51 -9.68
N ALA A 147 4.70 -8.74 -9.99
CA ALA A 147 5.57 -8.14 -8.97
C ALA A 147 4.83 -7.13 -8.09
N ILE A 148 3.97 -6.29 -8.67
CA ILE A 148 3.11 -5.35 -7.93
C ILE A 148 2.21 -6.11 -6.96
N ASN A 149 1.55 -7.18 -7.41
CA ASN A 149 0.69 -7.99 -6.54
C ASN A 149 1.50 -8.76 -5.49
N GLN A 150 2.73 -9.18 -5.80
CA GLN A 150 3.61 -9.84 -4.84
C GLN A 150 3.92 -8.90 -3.68
N PHE A 151 4.34 -7.67 -3.93
CA PHE A 151 4.58 -6.72 -2.83
C PHE A 151 3.30 -6.40 -2.04
N ALA A 152 2.15 -6.30 -2.72
CA ALA A 152 0.89 -5.90 -2.09
C ALA A 152 0.25 -6.97 -1.20
N PHE A 153 0.36 -8.25 -1.58
CA PHE A 153 -0.45 -9.34 -0.98
C PHE A 153 0.37 -10.54 -0.48
N ASP A 154 1.70 -10.50 -0.51
CA ASP A 154 2.51 -11.60 0.01
C ASP A 154 2.49 -11.64 1.55
N ALA A 155 2.19 -12.83 2.08
CA ALA A 155 1.74 -13.06 3.45
C ALA A 155 2.83 -12.84 4.52
N ASP A 156 4.11 -12.83 4.13
CA ASP A 156 5.24 -12.56 5.03
C ASP A 156 5.40 -11.06 5.36
N SER A 157 4.64 -10.18 4.71
CA SER A 157 4.72 -8.73 4.91
C SER A 157 3.81 -8.20 6.03
N ASP A 158 2.89 -9.00 6.58
CA ASP A 158 1.81 -8.52 7.45
C ASP A 158 2.23 -8.23 8.91
N ALA A 159 3.43 -8.64 9.35
CA ALA A 159 3.80 -8.56 10.76
C ALA A 159 4.39 -7.22 11.24
N ALA A 160 4.93 -6.37 10.35
CA ALA A 160 5.78 -5.25 10.79
C ALA A 160 5.14 -3.85 10.70
N VAL A 161 4.13 -3.64 9.85
CA VAL A 161 3.59 -2.28 9.60
C VAL A 161 2.41 -1.93 10.52
N MET A 162 1.72 -2.92 11.09
CA MET A 162 0.48 -2.72 11.85
C MET A 162 0.65 -2.39 13.34
N ASP A 163 1.83 -2.61 13.93
CA ASP A 163 2.06 -2.37 15.38
C ASP A 163 2.48 -0.93 15.73
N ALA A 164 2.65 -0.06 14.72
CA ALA A 164 3.14 1.30 14.91
C ALA A 164 2.01 2.28 15.26
N ALA A 165 1.45 2.15 16.46
CA ALA A 165 0.71 3.23 17.09
C ALA A 165 1.61 4.48 17.24
N TYR A 166 1.48 5.44 16.33
CA TYR A 166 1.71 6.87 16.53
C TYR A 166 3.06 7.37 17.10
N ARG A 167 4.16 6.60 17.03
CA ARG A 167 5.50 7.11 17.40
C ARG A 167 6.56 6.67 16.41
N LYS A 168 6.98 7.63 15.57
CA LYS A 168 8.12 7.57 14.63
C LYS A 168 8.16 6.26 13.83
N ARG A 169 7.53 6.28 12.65
CA ARG A 169 7.54 5.13 11.73
C ARG A 169 8.98 4.87 11.29
N VAL A 170 9.50 3.72 11.68
CA VAL A 170 10.84 3.27 11.29
C VAL A 170 10.66 2.17 10.26
N ALA A 171 11.07 2.41 9.03
CA ALA A 171 11.28 1.34 8.07
C ALA A 171 12.54 0.58 8.50
N VAL A 172 12.42 -0.71 8.80
CA VAL A 172 13.53 -1.56 9.23
C VAL A 172 13.63 -2.77 8.31
N ARG A 173 14.65 -2.79 7.44
CA ARG A 173 15.07 -4.00 6.72
C ARG A 173 16.59 -4.01 6.62
N ASN A 174 17.20 -5.17 6.88
CA ASN A 174 18.68 -5.36 6.89
C ASN A 174 19.46 -4.57 7.97
N GLY A 175 18.85 -4.29 9.14
CA GLY A 175 19.55 -3.76 10.30
C GLY A 175 19.85 -2.26 10.29
N ARG A 176 19.46 -1.52 9.25
CA ARG A 176 19.54 -0.06 9.20
C ARG A 176 18.13 0.54 9.28
N LYS A 177 17.91 1.36 10.31
CA LYS A 177 16.64 2.03 10.59
C LYS A 177 16.55 3.29 9.73
N ILE A 178 15.64 3.33 8.75
CA ILE A 178 15.31 4.57 8.04
C ILE A 178 14.21 5.26 8.84
N ILE A 179 14.48 6.50 9.25
CA ILE A 179 13.50 7.31 9.98
C ILE A 179 12.93 8.30 8.99
N VAL A 180 11.66 8.15 8.65
CA VAL A 180 10.95 9.13 7.83
C VAL A 180 10.70 10.37 8.68
N ARG A 181 11.23 11.51 8.24
CA ARG A 181 11.10 12.83 8.88
C ARG A 181 10.51 13.89 7.96
N LYS A 182 10.27 13.54 6.69
CA LYS A 182 9.73 14.44 5.68
C LYS A 182 8.46 15.09 6.20
N ARG A 183 8.37 16.41 6.02
CA ARG A 183 7.15 17.17 6.29
C ARG A 183 6.72 17.82 5.01
N ILE A 184 5.61 17.35 4.47
CA ILE A 184 4.89 18.05 3.42
C ILE A 184 3.83 18.88 4.15
N SER A 185 3.92 20.20 4.03
CA SER A 185 2.98 21.12 4.69
C SER A 185 2.49 22.17 3.71
N GLY A 186 1.19 22.47 3.77
CA GLY A 186 0.55 23.47 2.92
C GLY A 186 0.01 22.88 1.61
N ARG A 187 -0.44 23.78 0.73
CA ARG A 187 -1.07 23.44 -0.53
C ARG A 187 -0.07 22.85 -1.53
N VAL A 188 -0.16 21.56 -1.81
CA VAL A 188 0.62 20.83 -2.82
C VAL A 188 -0.24 20.59 -4.06
N ARG A 189 -0.04 21.38 -5.11
CA ARG A 189 -0.77 21.20 -6.38
C ARG A 189 0.07 20.43 -7.38
N LEU A 190 -0.42 19.26 -7.78
CA LEU A 190 0.21 18.48 -8.84
C LEU A 190 0.14 19.20 -10.19
N SER A 191 1.27 19.18 -10.90
CA SER A 191 1.39 19.66 -12.27
C SER A 191 0.59 18.78 -13.25
N ALA A 192 0.46 19.22 -14.51
CA ALA A 192 -0.21 18.42 -15.53
C ALA A 192 0.53 17.11 -15.82
N LYS A 193 1.87 17.14 -15.91
CA LYS A 193 2.66 15.93 -16.15
C LYS A 193 2.66 14.98 -14.95
N GLN A 194 2.72 15.51 -13.73
CA GLN A 194 2.56 14.73 -12.51
C GLN A 194 1.18 14.04 -12.46
N LYS A 195 0.10 14.74 -12.82
CA LYS A 195 -1.24 14.14 -12.92
C LYS A 195 -1.30 13.03 -13.95
N MET A 196 -0.61 13.17 -15.08
CA MET A 196 -0.50 12.10 -16.08
C MET A 196 0.28 10.90 -15.55
N ALA A 197 1.35 11.13 -14.78
CA ALA A 197 2.08 10.06 -14.11
C ALA A 197 1.20 9.34 -13.08
N VAL A 198 0.42 10.06 -12.28
CA VAL A 198 -0.57 9.48 -11.35
C VAL A 198 -1.61 8.62 -12.09
N LEU A 199 -2.10 9.09 -13.25
CA LEU A 199 -3.00 8.30 -14.09
C LEU A 199 -2.32 7.02 -14.64
N LYS A 200 -1.05 7.11 -15.05
CA LYS A 200 -0.25 5.95 -15.49
C LYS A 200 -0.07 4.93 -14.37
N MET A 201 0.25 5.40 -13.16
CA MET A 201 0.32 4.60 -11.93
C MET A 201 -0.99 3.87 -11.65
N HIS A 202 -2.13 4.57 -11.64
CA HIS A 202 -3.43 3.92 -11.43
C HIS A 202 -3.78 2.89 -12.50
N ARG A 203 -3.37 3.08 -13.75
CA ARG A 203 -3.57 2.08 -14.81
C ARG A 203 -2.80 0.80 -14.52
N LYS A 204 -1.57 0.89 -13.98
CA LYS A 204 -0.76 -0.28 -13.59
C LYS A 204 -1.39 -1.03 -12.41
N SER A 205 -1.82 -0.33 -11.36
CA SER A 205 -2.45 -0.96 -10.19
C SER A 205 -3.89 -1.42 -10.40
N HIS A 206 -4.64 -0.86 -11.36
CA HIS A 206 -6.07 -1.15 -11.55
C HIS A 206 -6.47 -1.65 -12.95
N SER A 207 -5.51 -2.18 -13.73
CA SER A 207 -5.79 -2.78 -15.04
C SER A 207 -6.79 -3.94 -14.97
N GLY A 208 -7.46 -4.22 -16.09
CA GLY A 208 -8.40 -5.35 -16.19
C GLY A 208 -7.73 -6.69 -15.86
N MET A 209 -6.49 -6.89 -16.29
CA MET A 209 -5.68 -8.06 -15.96
C MET A 209 -5.40 -8.14 -14.45
N ALA A 210 -4.95 -7.04 -13.84
CA ALA A 210 -4.65 -7.01 -12.41
C ALA A 210 -5.90 -7.32 -11.55
N ARG A 211 -7.05 -6.71 -11.90
CA ARG A 211 -8.32 -6.99 -11.22
C ARG A 211 -8.77 -8.44 -11.39
N MET A 212 -8.60 -9.01 -12.58
CA MET A 212 -8.93 -10.41 -12.85
C MET A 212 -8.05 -11.38 -12.06
N LYS A 213 -6.72 -11.14 -12.00
CA LYS A 213 -5.78 -11.95 -11.22
C LYS A 213 -6.14 -11.94 -9.74
N ARG A 214 -6.43 -10.77 -9.16
CA ARG A 214 -6.89 -10.66 -7.76
C ARG A 214 -8.22 -11.36 -7.52
N ALA A 215 -9.19 -11.18 -8.41
CA ALA A 215 -10.49 -11.86 -8.30
C ALA A 215 -10.33 -13.39 -8.34
N LYS A 216 -9.44 -13.92 -9.18
CA LYS A 216 -9.09 -15.34 -9.24
C LYS A 216 -8.41 -15.82 -7.95
N SER A 217 -7.49 -15.03 -7.40
CA SER A 217 -6.84 -15.30 -6.12
C SER A 217 -7.86 -15.37 -4.98
N MET A 218 -8.74 -14.36 -4.86
CA MET A 218 -9.82 -14.34 -3.88
C MET A 218 -10.75 -15.54 -3.99
N ARG A 219 -11.15 -15.92 -5.22
CA ARG A 219 -12.00 -17.10 -5.45
C ARG A 219 -11.31 -18.38 -5.00
N ARG A 220 -10.00 -18.50 -5.22
CA ARG A 220 -9.21 -19.64 -4.76
C ARG A 220 -9.13 -19.70 -3.23
N ARG A 221 -8.87 -18.57 -2.56
CA ARG A 221 -8.88 -18.47 -1.09
C ARG A 221 -10.23 -18.90 -0.51
N ALA A 222 -11.32 -18.33 -1.03
CA ALA A 222 -12.68 -18.71 -0.62
C ALA A 222 -12.97 -20.21 -0.83
N SER A 223 -12.49 -20.81 -1.93
CA SER A 223 -12.65 -22.26 -2.17
C SER A 223 -11.81 -23.13 -1.22
N MET A 224 -10.77 -22.58 -0.60
CA MET A 224 -9.91 -23.23 0.39
C MET A 224 -10.31 -22.92 1.85
N GLY A 225 -11.37 -22.12 2.07
CA GLY A 225 -11.82 -21.73 3.41
C GLY A 225 -10.94 -20.70 4.10
N LEU A 226 -10.17 -19.92 3.33
CA LEU A 226 -9.39 -18.76 3.76
C LEU A 226 -10.10 -17.48 3.33
#